data_AF-A0A1U6INF0-F1
#
_entry.id   AF-A0A1U6INF0-F1
#
_cell.length_a   1.000
_cell.length_b   1.000
_cell.length_c   1.000
_cell.angle_alpha   90.00
_cell.angle_beta   90.00
_cell.angle_gamma   90.00
#
_symmetry.space_group_name_H-M   'P 1'
#
loop_
_entity.id
_entity.type
_entity.pdbx_description
1 polymer ?
#
loop_
_entity_poly.entity_id
_entity_poly.type
_entity_poly.pdbx_seq_one_letter_code
_entity_poly.pdbx_strand_id
1 'polypeptide(L)'
;MGHYTIITVGCGTYCTFSWVGDLRTGKIISFPIGGEDYPELDIKTAPNSRVVIARWTNYEHSDCIARPYAFDGQRFAQISADRRKGSGCYR
;
A
#
# COMPACT_ATOMS: atom_id res chain seq x y z
N MET A 1 1.58 -7.96 12.71
CA MET A 1 0.71 -8.71 11.78
C MET A 1 1.02 -10.21 11.85
N GLY A 2 0.76 -10.89 12.97
CA GLY A 2 1.12 -12.30 13.10
C GLY A 2 0.22 -13.26 12.30
N HIS A 3 -0.99 -12.81 11.93
CA HIS A 3 -1.98 -13.57 11.19
C HIS A 3 -2.61 -12.80 10.02
N TYR A 4 -2.01 -11.68 9.63
CA TYR A 4 -2.46 -10.90 8.48
C TYR A 4 -1.41 -10.99 7.37
N THR A 5 -1.85 -11.31 6.16
CA THR A 5 -0.98 -11.35 4.99
C THR A 5 -1.41 -10.28 3.98
N ILE A 6 -0.45 -9.70 3.27
CA ILE A 6 -0.73 -8.81 2.14
C ILE A 6 -0.64 -9.61 0.86
N ILE A 7 -1.67 -9.46 0.05
CA ILE A 7 -1.77 -10.05 -1.28
C ILE A 7 -1.72 -8.89 -2.26
N THR A 8 -0.74 -8.89 -3.16
CA THR A 8 -0.63 -7.90 -4.23
C THR A 8 -0.72 -8.61 -5.56
N VAL A 9 -1.64 -8.17 -6.42
CA VAL A 9 -1.83 -8.69 -7.77
C VAL A 9 -1.55 -7.57 -8.75
N GLY A 10 -0.64 -7.82 -9.68
CA GLY A 10 -0.43 -6.94 -10.83
C GLY A 10 -1.61 -7.07 -11.80
N CYS A 11 -2.14 -5.95 -12.27
CA CYS A 11 -3.22 -5.92 -13.25
C CYS A 11 -2.74 -5.69 -14.70
N GLY A 12 -1.45 -5.43 -14.89
CA GLY A 12 -0.86 -5.09 -16.19
C GLY A 12 0.12 -3.92 -16.05
N THR A 13 0.15 -3.04 -17.06
CA THR A 13 0.96 -1.81 -17.21
C THR A 13 1.15 -1.01 -15.91
N TYR A 14 2.11 -1.41 -15.07
CA TYR A 14 2.46 -0.78 -13.79
C TYR A 14 1.31 -0.64 -12.76
N CYS A 15 0.19 -1.31 -12.98
CA CYS A 15 -0.97 -1.28 -12.09
C CYS A 15 -0.91 -2.44 -11.10
N THR A 16 -1.17 -2.15 -9.82
CA THR A 16 -1.33 -3.19 -8.79
C THR A 16 -2.58 -2.96 -7.95
N PHE A 17 -3.17 -4.07 -7.52
CA PHE A 17 -4.21 -4.09 -6.50
C PHE A 17 -3.68 -4.85 -5.29
N SER A 18 -3.98 -4.34 -4.11
CA SER A 18 -3.56 -4.96 -2.85
C SER A 18 -4.75 -5.25 -1.95
N TRP A 19 -4.64 -6.36 -1.22
CA TRP A 19 -5.59 -6.78 -0.18
C TRP A 19 -4.83 -7.23 1.06
N VAL A 20 -5.52 -7.23 2.19
CA VAL A 20 -5.10 -7.95 3.40
C VAL A 20 -6.03 -9.11 3.67
N GLY A 21 -5.45 -10.30 3.80
CA GLY A 21 -6.12 -11.51 4.25
C GLY A 21 -5.89 -11.73 5.75
N ASP A 22 -6.96 -11.98 6.50
CA ASP A 22 -6.92 -12.51 7.85
C ASP A 22 -6.82 -14.04 7.81
N LEU A 23 -5.67 -14.58 8.20
CA LEU A 23 -5.39 -16.02 8.18
C LEU A 23 -6.16 -16.81 9.25
N ARG A 24 -6.78 -16.15 10.23
CA ARG A 24 -7.62 -16.82 11.25
C ARG A 24 -9.06 -16.95 10.80
N THR A 25 -9.59 -15.93 10.13
CA THR A 25 -11.01 -15.86 9.75
C THR A 25 -11.26 -16.12 8.27
N GLY A 26 -10.21 -16.08 7.43
CA GLY A 26 -10.32 -16.12 5.97
C GLY A 26 -10.86 -14.83 5.37
N LYS A 27 -11.09 -13.78 6.16
CA LYS A 27 -11.64 -12.51 5.68
C LYS A 27 -10.62 -11.78 4.81
N ILE A 28 -11.07 -11.29 3.65
CA ILE A 28 -10.28 -10.44 2.76
C ILE A 28 -10.76 -8.99 2.90
N ILE A 29 -9.82 -8.07 3.04
CA ILE A 29 -10.07 -6.62 3.18
C ILE A 29 -9.29 -5.92 2.08
N SER A 30 -9.97 -5.11 1.27
CA SER A 30 -9.33 -4.33 0.21
C SER A 30 -8.43 -3.23 0.79
N PHE A 31 -7.29 -3.00 0.13
CA PHE A 31 -6.47 -1.83 0.42
C PHE A 31 -7.14 -0.59 -0.18
N PRO A 32 -7.08 0.59 0.48
CA PRO A 32 -7.82 1.77 0.06
C PRO A 32 -7.35 2.40 -1.25
N ILE A 33 -6.16 2.04 -1.74
CA ILE A 33 -5.57 2.57 -2.98
C ILE A 33 -4.99 1.45 -3.83
N GLY A 34 -4.97 1.65 -5.14
CA GLY A 34 -4.55 0.69 -6.16
C GLY A 34 -5.14 1.04 -7.52
N GLY A 35 -4.77 0.27 -8.54
CA GLY A 35 -5.21 0.53 -9.91
C GLY A 35 -4.29 1.48 -10.66
N GLU A 36 -4.80 2.07 -11.74
CA GLU A 36 -4.05 2.92 -12.66
C GLU A 36 -3.68 4.29 -12.06
N ASP A 37 -4.45 4.78 -11.09
CA ASP A 37 -4.19 6.04 -10.38
C ASP A 37 -2.94 5.98 -9.47
N TYR A 38 -2.44 4.77 -9.18
CA TYR A 38 -1.32 4.52 -8.29
C TYR A 38 -0.28 3.64 -9.00
N PRO A 39 0.41 4.17 -10.01
CA PRO A 39 1.32 3.37 -10.80
C PRO A 39 2.55 2.98 -9.98
N GLU A 40 3.00 1.75 -10.20
CA GLU A 40 4.08 1.12 -9.45
C GLU A 40 3.81 1.11 -7.94
N LEU A 41 2.55 0.94 -7.54
CA LEU A 41 2.19 0.88 -6.13
C LEU A 41 2.86 -0.32 -5.45
N ASP A 42 3.63 -0.01 -4.42
CA ASP A 42 4.40 -0.93 -3.59
C ASP A 42 4.03 -0.73 -2.12
N ILE A 43 3.73 -1.84 -1.46
CA ILE A 43 3.25 -1.86 -0.09
C ILE A 43 4.36 -2.38 0.81
N LYS A 44 4.95 -1.50 1.63
CA LYS A 44 5.96 -1.87 2.62
C LYS A 44 5.32 -2.16 3.97
N THR A 45 5.71 -3.27 4.56
CA THR A 45 5.33 -3.66 5.92
C THR A 45 6.55 -4.02 6.75
N ALA A 46 6.38 -3.92 8.06
CA ALA A 46 7.37 -4.36 9.03
C ALA A 46 6.77 -5.50 9.88
N PRO A 47 7.56 -6.53 10.22
CA PRO A 47 7.16 -7.53 11.21
C PRO A 47 6.68 -6.84 12.48
N ASN A 48 5.59 -7.36 13.08
CA ASN A 48 4.98 -6.84 14.31
C ASN A 48 4.41 -5.40 14.26
N SER A 49 4.50 -4.68 13.13
CA SER A 49 3.81 -3.40 12.96
C SER A 49 2.37 -3.60 12.49
N ARG A 50 1.47 -2.68 12.86
CA ARG A 50 0.15 -2.51 12.22
C ARG A 50 0.16 -1.38 11.18
N VAL A 51 1.31 -0.73 11.01
CA VAL A 51 1.52 0.33 10.04
C VAL A 51 2.00 -0.27 8.73
N VAL A 52 1.39 0.20 7.65
CA VAL A 52 1.69 -0.14 6.27
C VAL A 52 2.05 1.15 5.54
N ILE A 53 3.12 1.13 4.76
CA ILE A 53 3.51 2.27 3.93
C ILE A 53 3.18 1.92 2.48
N ALA A 54 2.22 2.63 1.91
CA ALA A 54 1.94 2.55 0.49
C ALA A 54 2.78 3.58 -0.26
N ARG A 55 3.47 3.17 -1.31
CA ARG A 55 4.38 4.02 -2.06
C ARG A 55 4.14 3.87 -3.56
N TRP A 56 4.05 4.98 -4.29
CA TRP A 56 3.84 4.96 -5.74
C TRP A 56 4.55 6.14 -6.40
N THR A 57 4.89 5.97 -7.68
CA THR A 57 5.48 7.03 -8.48
C THR A 57 4.38 7.95 -8.96
N ASN A 58 4.59 9.26 -8.86
CA ASN A 58 3.73 10.26 -9.46
C ASN A 58 4.47 10.86 -10.66
N TYR A 59 4.10 10.43 -11.85
CA TYR A 59 4.78 10.83 -13.09
C TYR A 59 4.56 12.30 -13.44
N GLU A 60 3.45 12.92 -13.02
CA GLU A 60 3.17 14.33 -13.32
C GLU A 60 4.18 15.26 -12.63
N HIS A 61 4.50 14.97 -11.37
CA HIS A 61 5.42 15.77 -10.57
C HIS A 61 6.82 15.16 -10.47
N SER A 62 7.05 14.00 -11.11
CA SER A 62 8.29 13.22 -11.01
C SER A 62 8.72 12.96 -9.56
N ASP A 63 7.76 12.81 -8.66
CA ASP A 63 7.97 12.58 -7.24
C ASP A 63 7.50 11.19 -6.80
N CYS A 64 8.09 10.70 -5.72
CA CYS A 64 7.69 9.46 -5.07
C CYS A 64 6.83 9.81 -3.86
N ILE A 65 5.59 9.33 -3.87
CA ILE A 65 4.65 9.55 -2.77
C ILE A 65 4.66 8.32 -1.87
N ALA A 66 4.76 8.54 -0.56
CA ALA A 66 4.60 7.51 0.46
C ALA A 66 3.52 7.91 1.46
N ARG A 67 2.48 7.10 1.57
CA ARG A 67 1.34 7.31 2.45
C ARG A 67 1.29 6.22 3.52
N PRO A 68 1.39 6.57 4.81
CA PRO A 68 1.26 5.62 5.89
C PRO A 68 -0.20 5.38 6.26
N TYR A 69 -0.53 4.10 6.41
CA TYR A 69 -1.81 3.61 6.89
C TYR A 69 -1.62 2.79 8.17
N ALA A 70 -2.52 2.95 9.14
CA ALA A 70 -2.68 1.99 10.22
C ALA A 70 -3.84 1.04 9.91
N PHE A 71 -3.61 -0.24 10.13
CA PHE A 71 -4.62 -1.28 10.00
C PHE A 71 -5.17 -1.69 11.37
N ASP A 72 -6.48 -1.56 11.58
CA ASP A 72 -7.13 -1.86 12.85
C ASP A 72 -7.66 -3.32 12.94
N GLY A 73 -7.58 -4.09 11.86
CA GLY A 73 -8.15 -5.43 11.74
C GLY A 73 -9.42 -5.48 10.88
N GLN A 74 -10.00 -4.33 10.55
CA GLN A 74 -11.17 -4.22 9.69
C GLN A 74 -10.95 -3.27 8.51
N ARG A 75 -10.18 -2.20 8.72
CA ARG A 75 -9.96 -1.15 7.72
C ARG A 75 -8.59 -0.51 7.86
N PHE A 76 -8.21 0.24 6.84
CA PHE A 76 -7.04 1.10 6.82
C PHE A 76 -7.45 2.54 7.08
N ALA A 77 -6.71 3.22 7.95
CA ALA A 77 -6.83 4.65 8.17
C ALA A 77 -5.49 5.34 7.88
N GLN A 78 -5.50 6.43 7.12
CA GLN A 78 -4.30 7.24 6.94
C GLN A 78 -3.94 7.91 8.27
N ILE A 79 -2.68 7.76 8.69
CA ILE A 79 -2.22 8.22 10.02
C ILE A 79 -1.31 9.44 9.99
N SER A 80 -0.85 9.85 8.80
CA SER A 80 -0.13 11.11 8.63
C SER A 80 -0.26 11.63 7.21
N ALA A 81 0.14 12.87 7.00
CA ALA A 81 0.28 13.45 5.66
C ALA A 81 1.21 12.62 4.77
N ASP A 82 0.98 12.74 3.46
CA ASP A 82 1.78 12.10 2.43
C ASP A 82 3.22 12.63 2.47
N ARG A 83 4.18 11.72 2.42
CA ARG A 83 5.59 12.07 2.27
C ARG A 83 5.91 12.09 0.79
N ARG A 84 6.59 13.14 0.34
CA ARG A 84 7.01 13.29 -1.06
C ARG A 84 8.53 13.35 -1.13
N LYS A 85 9.10 12.65 -2.11
CA LYS A 85 10.53 12.72 -2.44
C LYS A 85 10.64 13.16 -3.90
N GLY A 86 11.43 14.20 -4.18
CA GLY A 86 11.62 14.76 -5.53
C GLY A 86 12.42 13.87 -6.50
N SER A 87 12.15 12.58 -6.50
CA SER A 87 12.72 11.57 -7.39
C SER A 87 11.76 10.37 -7.44
N GLY A 88 11.71 9.64 -8.57
CA GLY A 88 10.91 8.42 -8.70
C GLY A 88 11.21 7.37 -7.60
N CYS A 89 10.24 6.50 -7.30
CA CYS A 89 10.35 5.56 -6.17
C CYS A 89 11.40 4.46 -6.35
N TYR A 90 11.83 4.23 -7.58
CA TYR A 90 12.75 3.16 -7.99
C TYR A 90 14.05 3.68 -8.61
N ARG A 91 14.32 4.99 -8.48
CA ARG A 91 15.52 5.64 -9.02
C ARG A 91 16.58 5.88 -7.96
#